data_AF-A8UFZ0-F1
#
_entry.id   AF-A8UFZ0-F1
#
_cell.length_a   1.000
_cell.length_b   1.000
_cell.length_c   1.000
_cell.angle_alpha   90.00
_cell.angle_beta   90.00
_cell.angle_gamma   90.00
#
_symmetry.space_group_name_H-M   'P 1'
#
loop_
_entity.id
_entity.type
_entity.pdbx_description
1 polymer ?
#
loop_
_entity_poly.entity_id
_entity_poly.type
_entity_poly.pdbx_seq_one_letter_code
_entity_poly.pdbx_strand_id
1 'polypeptide(L)'
;NAEVHRDHIFGRHVSSYMQQLHDDDDDAYKKQFSQYIKLGIVPDKVEDMYKRAHQAIREDPEHKTAEKKEVKKKRWNRAKMSIAQRKDRVKQKKASFLKKIQAAADD
;
A
#
# COMPACT_ATOMS: atom_id res chain seq x y z
N ASN A 1 -13.13 28.33 -17.75
CA ASN A 1 -14.56 28.16 -18.08
C ASN A 1 -15.23 27.51 -16.87
N ALA A 2 -16.20 28.17 -16.23
CA ALA A 2 -16.70 27.76 -14.91
C ALA A 2 -17.37 26.38 -14.91
N GLU A 3 -18.07 26.05 -16.00
CA GLU A 3 -18.75 24.77 -16.19
C GLU A 3 -17.76 23.60 -16.22
N VAL A 4 -16.66 23.74 -16.96
CA VAL A 4 -15.61 22.71 -17.02
C VAL A 4 -15.03 22.44 -15.63
N HIS A 5 -14.78 23.48 -14.83
CA HIS A 5 -14.29 23.28 -13.46
C HIS A 5 -15.31 22.55 -12.59
N ARG A 6 -16.60 22.91 -12.71
CA ARG A 6 -17.69 22.21 -12.01
C ARG A 6 -17.72 20.73 -12.40
N ASP A 7 -17.58 20.41 -13.68
CA ASP A 7 -17.57 19.03 -14.17
C ASP A 7 -16.39 18.22 -13.62
N HIS A 8 -15.24 18.85 -13.42
CA HIS A 8 -14.09 18.20 -12.80
C HIS A 8 -14.26 18.02 -11.29
N ILE A 9 -14.86 18.99 -10.59
CA ILE A 9 -15.15 18.90 -9.15
C ILE A 9 -16.08 17.73 -8.85
N PHE A 10 -17.11 17.51 -9.67
CA PHE A 10 -18.08 16.45 -9.46
C PHE A 10 -17.79 15.17 -10.25
N GLY A 11 -16.65 15.07 -10.91
CA GLY A 11 -16.23 13.85 -11.61
C GLY A 11 -17.04 13.50 -12.86
N ARG A 12 -17.74 14.46 -13.49
CA ARG A 12 -18.52 14.24 -14.71
C ARG A 12 -17.68 13.75 -15.89
N HIS A 13 -16.45 14.26 -16.01
CA HIS A 13 -15.51 13.78 -17.02
C HIS A 13 -15.18 12.28 -16.83
N VAL A 14 -15.10 11.80 -15.59
CA VAL A 14 -14.88 10.38 -15.29
C VAL A 14 -16.11 9.56 -15.65
N SER A 15 -17.32 10.02 -15.28
CA SER A 15 -18.54 9.31 -15.64
C SER A 15 -18.76 9.23 -17.15
N SER A 16 -18.46 10.32 -17.89
CA SER A 16 -18.51 10.33 -19.35
C SER A 16 -17.52 9.35 -19.96
N TYR A 17 -16.29 9.27 -19.43
CA TYR A 17 -15.31 8.30 -19.91
C TYR A 17 -15.68 6.85 -19.57
N MET A 18 -16.27 6.62 -18.39
CA MET A 18 -16.80 5.31 -18.02
C MET A 18 -17.93 4.86 -18.96
N GLN A 19 -18.87 5.75 -19.30
CA GLN A 19 -19.95 5.46 -20.25
C GLN A 19 -19.40 5.15 -21.64
N GLN A 20 -18.48 5.99 -22.13
CA GLN A 20 -17.85 5.76 -23.43
C GLN A 20 -17.14 4.40 -23.49
N LEU A 21 -16.30 4.07 -22.49
CA LEU A 21 -15.61 2.78 -22.46
C LEU A 21 -16.56 1.60 -22.30
N HIS A 22 -17.63 1.75 -21.53
CA HIS A 22 -18.63 0.70 -21.34
C HIS A 22 -19.32 0.34 -22.66
N ASP A 23 -19.56 1.31 -23.53
CA ASP A 23 -20.23 1.11 -24.81
C ASP A 23 -19.25 0.69 -25.92
N ASP A 24 -18.02 1.20 -25.91
CA ASP A 24 -17.00 0.96 -26.95
C ASP A 24 -16.16 -0.31 -26.72
N ASP A 25 -15.71 -0.56 -25.47
CA ASP A 25 -14.76 -1.62 -25.12
C ASP A 25 -14.89 -2.06 -23.65
N ASP A 26 -15.73 -3.07 -23.41
CA ASP A 26 -15.98 -3.63 -22.07
C ASP A 26 -14.72 -4.24 -21.41
N ASP A 27 -13.76 -4.74 -22.19
CA ASP A 27 -12.50 -5.29 -21.64
C ASP A 27 -11.60 -4.16 -21.11
N ALA A 28 -11.51 -3.06 -21.84
CA ALA A 28 -10.85 -1.85 -21.36
C ALA A 28 -11.59 -1.22 -20.17
N TYR A 29 -12.93 -1.21 -20.17
CA TYR A 29 -13.75 -0.76 -19.04
C TYR A 29 -13.42 -1.57 -17.77
N LYS A 30 -13.44 -2.90 -17.84
CA LYS A 30 -13.09 -3.78 -16.72
C LYS A 30 -11.65 -3.56 -16.23
N LYS A 31 -10.71 -3.34 -17.15
CA LYS A 31 -9.31 -3.10 -16.79
C LYS A 31 -9.13 -1.76 -16.06
N GLN A 32 -9.69 -0.69 -16.58
CA GLN A 32 -9.53 0.65 -16.01
C GLN A 32 -10.36 0.88 -14.75
N PHE A 33 -11.60 0.39 -14.73
CA PHE A 33 -12.57 0.63 -13.67
C PHE A 33 -12.82 -0.60 -12.77
N SER A 34 -11.89 -1.56 -12.73
CA SER A 34 -11.99 -2.78 -11.92
C SER A 34 -12.40 -2.54 -10.46
N GLN A 35 -11.84 -1.51 -9.82
CA GLN A 35 -12.18 -1.17 -8.44
C GLN A 35 -13.57 -0.55 -8.30
N TYR A 36 -14.01 0.23 -9.30
CA TYR A 36 -15.35 0.83 -9.33
C TYR A 36 -16.41 -0.27 -9.46
N ILE A 37 -16.17 -1.25 -10.34
CA ILE A 37 -17.01 -2.44 -10.50
C ILE A 37 -17.09 -3.21 -9.19
N LYS A 38 -15.94 -3.45 -8.54
CA LYS A 38 -15.88 -4.15 -7.23
C LYS A 38 -16.68 -3.44 -6.14
N LEU A 39 -16.74 -2.11 -6.18
CA LEU A 39 -17.46 -1.28 -5.21
C LEU A 39 -18.90 -0.93 -5.64
N GLY A 40 -19.37 -1.41 -6.81
CA GLY A 40 -20.70 -1.13 -7.33
C GLY A 40 -20.93 0.34 -7.73
N ILE A 41 -19.86 1.05 -8.08
CA ILE A 41 -19.89 2.44 -8.53
C ILE A 41 -20.19 2.46 -10.03
N VAL A 42 -21.33 3.05 -10.38
CA VAL A 42 -21.86 3.19 -11.75
C VAL A 42 -21.67 4.64 -12.20
N PRO A 43 -21.51 4.95 -13.50
CA PRO A 43 -21.25 6.32 -13.97
C PRO A 43 -22.20 7.37 -13.40
N ASP A 44 -23.50 7.08 -13.35
CA ASP A 44 -24.53 8.00 -12.86
C ASP A 44 -24.39 8.31 -11.35
N LYS A 45 -23.75 7.43 -10.58
CA LYS A 45 -23.57 7.58 -9.14
C LYS A 45 -22.35 8.43 -8.76
N VAL A 46 -21.45 8.72 -9.71
CA VAL A 46 -20.17 9.41 -9.43
C VAL A 46 -20.41 10.84 -8.92
N GLU A 47 -21.27 11.61 -9.58
CA GLU A 47 -21.58 12.99 -9.16
C GLU A 47 -22.25 13.03 -7.78
N ASP A 48 -23.21 12.15 -7.54
CA ASP A 48 -23.93 12.07 -6.26
C ASP A 48 -23.02 11.63 -5.11
N MET A 49 -22.05 10.74 -5.38
CA MET A 49 -21.05 10.32 -4.41
C MET A 49 -20.24 11.52 -3.89
N TYR A 50 -19.77 12.40 -4.78
CA TYR A 50 -19.02 13.61 -4.39
C TYR A 50 -19.89 14.63 -3.66
N LYS A 51 -21.13 14.86 -4.10
CA LYS A 51 -22.07 15.76 -3.40
C LYS A 51 -22.30 15.31 -1.96
N ARG A 52 -22.56 14.01 -1.75
CA ARG A 52 -22.73 13.43 -0.42
C ARG A 52 -21.46 13.56 0.42
N ALA A 53 -20.29 13.33 -0.17
CA ALA A 53 -19.01 13.51 0.53
C ALA A 53 -18.81 14.97 0.98
N HIS A 54 -19.10 15.95 0.12
CA HIS A 54 -19.00 17.36 0.49
C HIS A 54 -19.98 17.77 1.59
N GLN A 55 -21.19 17.22 1.58
CA GLN A 55 -22.15 17.44 2.66
C GLN A 55 -21.65 16.83 3.98
N ALA A 56 -21.23 15.56 3.97
CA ALA A 56 -20.73 14.87 5.15
C ALA A 56 -19.51 15.56 5.79
N ILE A 57 -18.57 16.05 4.98
CA ILE A 57 -17.38 16.80 5.47
C ILE A 57 -17.79 18.15 6.09
N ARG A 58 -18.82 18.81 5.57
CA ARG A 58 -19.33 20.07 6.16
C ARG A 58 -20.07 19.83 7.47
N GLU A 59 -20.77 18.70 7.59
CA GLU A 59 -21.49 18.31 8.81
C GLU A 59 -20.54 17.91 9.94
N ASP A 60 -19.46 17.17 9.63
CA ASP A 60 -18.46 16.72 10.61
C ASP A 60 -17.03 16.91 10.06
N PRO A 61 -16.44 18.10 10.27
CA PRO A 61 -15.11 18.41 9.75
C PRO A 61 -13.97 17.84 10.61
N GLU A 62 -14.26 17.28 11.78
CA GLU A 62 -13.23 16.80 12.71
C GLU A 62 -12.63 15.46 12.27
N HIS A 63 -11.29 15.35 12.33
CA HIS A 63 -10.60 14.10 12.00
C HIS A 63 -10.69 13.10 13.16
N LYS A 64 -11.42 12.00 12.95
CA LYS A 64 -11.51 10.89 13.91
C LYS A 64 -10.27 10.00 13.82
N THR A 65 -9.46 10.00 14.88
CA THR A 65 -8.28 9.12 14.97
C THR A 65 -8.70 7.66 15.11
N ALA A 66 -8.12 6.78 14.29
CA ALA A 66 -8.36 5.34 14.44
C ALA A 66 -7.87 4.83 15.80
N GLU A 67 -8.65 3.94 16.41
CA GLU A 67 -8.26 3.28 17.65
C GLU A 67 -6.99 2.44 17.44
N LYS A 68 -6.02 2.62 18.35
CA LYS A 68 -4.77 1.86 18.31
C LYS A 68 -5.08 0.42 18.73
N LYS A 69 -5.04 -0.50 17.77
CA LYS A 69 -5.13 -1.94 18.07
C LYS A 69 -3.93 -2.36 18.91
N GLU A 70 -4.20 -3.03 20.03
CA GLU A 70 -3.17 -3.69 20.83
C GLU A 70 -2.67 -4.92 20.07
N VAL A 71 -1.59 -4.75 19.30
CA VAL A 71 -0.95 -5.83 18.55
C VAL A 71 0.30 -6.28 19.30
N LYS A 72 0.46 -7.59 19.49
CA LYS A 72 1.71 -8.17 20.00
C LYS A 72 2.85 -7.85 19.02
N LYS A 73 3.75 -6.95 19.43
CA LYS A 73 4.86 -6.48 18.59
C LYS A 73 5.82 -7.64 18.30
N LYS A 74 5.84 -8.12 17.05
CA LYS A 74 6.85 -9.04 16.55
C LYS A 74 8.06 -8.26 16.05
N ARG A 75 9.26 -8.75 16.36
CA ARG A 75 10.49 -8.21 15.79
C ARG A 75 10.75 -8.83 14.42
N TRP A 76 10.66 -8.03 13.36
CA TRP A 76 10.93 -8.46 11.99
C TRP A 76 12.42 -8.45 11.64
N ASN A 77 13.19 -7.58 12.30
CA ASN A 77 14.62 -7.42 12.05
C ASN A 77 15.47 -8.29 12.99
N ARG A 78 16.65 -8.72 12.52
CA ARG A 78 17.58 -9.50 13.34
C ARG A 78 17.95 -8.78 14.64
N ALA A 79 18.09 -9.56 15.72
CA ALA A 79 18.64 -9.08 16.99
C ALA A 79 20.09 -8.59 16.83
N LYS A 80 20.40 -7.42 17.39
CA LYS A 80 21.78 -6.96 17.52
C LYS A 80 22.50 -7.95 18.42
N MET A 81 23.61 -8.51 17.92
CA MET A 81 24.39 -9.47 18.70
C MET A 81 24.92 -8.83 19.98
N SER A 82 25.01 -9.64 21.03
CA SER A 82 25.70 -9.24 22.26
C SER A 82 27.21 -9.18 22.04
N ILE A 83 27.91 -8.50 22.95
CA ILE A 83 29.38 -8.40 22.90
C ILE A 83 30.02 -9.79 23.06
N ALA A 84 29.49 -10.64 23.95
CA ALA A 84 29.96 -12.01 24.12
C ALA A 84 29.84 -12.82 22.81
N GLN A 85 28.66 -12.80 22.17
CA GLN A 85 28.43 -13.46 20.88
C GLN A 85 29.39 -12.96 19.79
N ARG A 86 29.72 -11.66 19.77
CA ARG A 86 30.72 -11.11 18.83
C ARG A 86 32.12 -11.65 19.12
N LYS A 87 32.54 -11.68 20.39
CA LYS A 87 33.85 -12.18 20.82
C LYS A 87 34.00 -13.67 20.51
N ASP A 88 32.99 -14.48 20.81
CA ASP A 88 33.01 -15.92 20.56
C ASP A 88 33.03 -16.23 19.07
N ARG A 89 32.28 -15.47 18.26
CA ARG A 89 32.38 -15.57 16.80
C ARG A 89 33.79 -15.33 16.29
N VAL A 90 34.50 -14.33 16.82
CA VAL A 90 35.89 -14.05 16.42
C VAL A 90 36.79 -15.22 16.81
N LYS A 91 36.66 -15.75 18.04
CA LYS A 91 37.42 -16.93 18.50
C LYS A 91 37.15 -18.15 17.61
N GLN A 92 35.88 -18.46 17.34
CA GLN A 92 35.47 -19.57 16.47
C GLN A 92 36.03 -19.43 15.06
N LYS A 93 35.97 -18.22 14.47
CA LYS A 93 36.55 -17.96 13.15
C LYS A 93 38.06 -18.18 13.14
N LYS A 94 38.78 -17.67 14.14
CA LYS A 94 40.24 -17.89 14.27
C LYS A 94 40.58 -19.37 14.40
N ALA A 95 39.90 -20.09 15.29
CA ALA A 95 40.12 -21.53 15.50
C ALA A 95 39.82 -22.35 14.23
N SER A 96 38.71 -22.06 13.54
CA SER A 96 38.38 -22.74 12.27
C SER A 96 39.42 -22.50 11.18
N PHE A 97 40.03 -21.31 11.16
CA PHE A 97 41.06 -20.97 10.18
C PHE A 97 42.37 -21.70 10.47
N LEU A 98 42.82 -21.72 11.74
CA LEU A 98 43.99 -22.49 12.14
C LEU A 98 43.83 -23.99 11.85
N LYS A 99 42.65 -24.55 12.15
CA LYS A 99 42.35 -25.96 11.83
C LYS A 99 42.41 -26.24 10.32
N LYS A 100 41.95 -25.30 9.48
CA LYS A 100 42.07 -25.43 8.01
C LYS A 100 43.51 -25.39 7.52
N ILE A 101 44.35 -24.53 8.11
CA ILE A 101 45.78 -24.47 7.77
C ILE A 101 46.46 -25.79 8.15
N GLN A 102 46.19 -26.29 9.35
CA GLN A 102 46.77 -27.55 9.81
C GLN A 102 46.36 -28.72 8.92
N ALA A 103 45.07 -28.86 8.63
CA ALA A 103 44.59 -29.90 7.72
C ALA A 103 45.19 -29.80 6.31
N ALA A 104 45.36 -28.58 5.77
CA ALA A 104 45.99 -28.37 4.46
C ALA A 104 47.52 -28.54 4.46
N ALA A 105 48.15 -28.66 5.64
CA ALA A 105 49.56 -28.99 5.79
C ALA A 105 49.77 -30.49 6.08
N ASP A 106 48.72 -31.16 6.57
CA ASP A 106 48.70 -32.61 6.85
C ASP A 106 48.22 -33.43 5.63
N ASP A 107 47.58 -32.79 4.63
CA ASP A 107 47.29 -33.32 3.27
C ASP A 107 48.43 -32.99 2.28
#